data_AF-A0A8F1SBQ7-F1
#
_entry.id   AF-A0A8F1SBQ7-F1
#
_cell.length_a   1.000
_cell.length_b   1.000
_cell.length_c   1.000
_cell.angle_alpha   90.00
_cell.angle_beta   90.00
_cell.angle_gamma   90.00
#
_symmetry.space_group_name_H-M   'P 1'
#
loop_
_entity.id
_entity.type
_entity.pdbx_description
1 polymer ?
#
loop_
_entity_poly.entity_id
_entity_poly.type
_entity_poly.pdbx_seq_one_letter_code
_entity_poly.pdbx_strand_id
1 'polypeptide(L)'
;MLVFWNVLDVLDPYKERLITSGFVDWRELPAVMAECDIVLAPLVDTIFNRAKSENKWVEAALVKIPTIASNIGAFAEKIQNNETGILVNNIDAEWFKALDLLVSDSVLRGKLADKAHEEIIHNYSTVYTGYNLASFIRKHLARNIGFVLPSTDISGGVIVALKHADVLRRHGWDVTLIDAVSKHALKIAKKTYSYRYELPGFNVVAMHKTKMKAFFDTQVATLWSTVELVKKQPNVRNRLYFVQNFETDFYIPGTGEPRFLANASYCDQSGIRYITMSLWCQKWLKDVFHKESEYVSNGIDLELYPYRERDFTGKIKILIEGDSKSEYKNTDEAFRIVERLDS
;
A
#
# COMPACT_ATOMS: atom_id res chain seq x y z
N MET A 1 20.60 -39.48 15.42
CA MET A 1 20.04 -39.06 14.11
C MET A 1 18.64 -38.53 14.33
N LEU A 2 18.38 -37.27 13.95
CA LEU A 2 17.04 -36.68 14.02
C LEU A 2 16.20 -37.21 12.86
N VAL A 3 15.09 -37.88 13.17
CA VAL A 3 14.14 -38.42 12.19
C VAL A 3 12.78 -37.78 12.43
N PHE A 4 12.30 -37.06 11.43
CA PHE A 4 11.07 -36.29 11.59
C PHE A 4 9.82 -37.18 11.67
N TRP A 5 9.82 -38.39 11.08
CA TRP A 5 8.60 -39.19 10.91
C TRP A 5 8.84 -40.70 10.79
N ASN A 6 7.91 -41.51 11.33
CA ASN A 6 7.77 -42.97 11.17
C ASN A 6 9.09 -43.73 10.99
N VAL A 7 9.71 -44.08 12.12
CA VAL A 7 10.85 -45.00 12.16
C VAL A 7 10.35 -46.38 11.74
N LEU A 8 11.01 -46.99 10.74
CA LEU A 8 10.71 -48.36 10.32
C LEU A 8 11.01 -49.35 11.45
N ASP A 9 10.16 -50.36 11.65
CA ASP A 9 10.34 -51.40 12.69
C ASP A 9 11.73 -52.08 12.62
N VAL A 10 12.31 -52.17 11.42
CA VAL A 10 13.68 -52.72 11.21
C VAL A 10 14.77 -51.91 11.94
N LEU A 11 14.49 -50.67 12.35
CA LEU A 11 15.41 -49.80 13.08
C LEU A 11 15.22 -49.85 14.60
N ASP A 12 14.28 -50.64 15.12
CA ASP A 12 14.05 -50.81 16.57
C ASP A 12 15.32 -51.14 17.38
N PRO A 13 16.25 -52.01 16.89
CA PRO A 13 17.51 -52.27 17.59
C PRO A 13 18.41 -51.03 17.77
N TYR A 14 18.11 -49.93 17.07
CA TYR A 14 18.86 -48.69 17.07
C TYR A 14 18.10 -47.51 17.68
N LYS A 15 16.95 -47.75 18.31
CA LYS A 15 16.08 -46.70 18.89
C LYS A 15 16.83 -45.71 19.79
N GLU A 16 17.75 -46.18 20.62
CA GLU A 16 18.57 -45.33 21.51
C GLU A 16 19.50 -44.35 20.76
N ARG A 17 19.71 -44.55 19.47
CA ARG A 17 20.51 -43.67 18.59
C ARG A 17 19.65 -42.73 17.73
N LEU A 18 18.32 -42.86 17.82
CA LEU A 18 17.35 -42.09 17.06
C LEU A 18 16.70 -41.04 17.96
N ILE A 19 16.65 -39.81 17.49
CA ILE A 19 15.91 -38.72 18.13
C ILE A 19 14.76 -38.40 17.18
N THR A 20 13.53 -38.42 17.67
CA THR A 20 12.35 -38.12 16.84
C THR A 20 11.58 -36.96 17.44
N SER A 21 11.36 -35.90 16.65
CA SER A 21 10.57 -34.74 17.08
C SER A 21 9.06 -34.92 16.85
N GLY A 22 8.65 -35.83 15.95
CA GLY A 22 7.26 -35.93 15.49
C GLY A 22 6.80 -34.70 14.71
N PHE A 23 5.48 -34.41 14.71
CA PHE A 23 4.95 -33.17 14.12
C PHE A 23 5.42 -31.99 14.95
N VAL A 24 6.16 -31.09 14.31
CA VAL A 24 6.52 -29.79 14.88
C VAL A 24 5.77 -28.70 14.13
N ASP A 25 5.46 -27.59 14.81
CA ASP A 25 4.96 -26.40 14.12
C ASP A 25 6.04 -25.92 13.13
N TRP A 26 5.64 -25.50 11.94
CA TRP A 26 6.59 -25.09 10.90
C TRP A 26 7.48 -23.92 11.33
N ARG A 27 7.06 -23.14 12.34
CA ARG A 27 7.85 -22.04 12.94
C ARG A 27 8.97 -22.55 13.85
N GLU A 28 8.85 -23.77 14.36
CA GLU A 28 9.85 -24.42 15.23
C GLU A 28 10.88 -25.21 14.42
N LEU A 29 10.55 -25.58 13.18
CA LEU A 29 11.43 -26.33 12.29
C LEU A 29 12.84 -25.73 12.15
N PRO A 30 13.04 -24.40 12.01
CA PRO A 30 14.38 -23.82 11.94
C PRO A 30 15.22 -24.09 13.19
N ALA A 31 14.60 -24.03 14.38
CA ALA A 31 15.31 -24.29 15.63
C ALA A 31 15.74 -25.75 15.74
N VAL A 32 14.84 -26.69 15.43
CA VAL A 32 15.14 -28.13 15.42
C VAL A 32 16.22 -28.47 14.38
N MET A 33 16.16 -27.84 13.19
CA MET A 33 17.15 -28.05 12.14
C MET A 33 18.54 -27.53 12.56
N ALA A 34 18.60 -26.44 13.31
CA ALA A 34 19.86 -25.88 13.83
C ALA A 34 20.54 -26.78 14.89
N GLU A 35 19.83 -27.74 15.47
CA GLU A 35 20.41 -28.76 16.37
C GLU A 35 21.08 -29.92 15.62
N CYS A 36 20.94 -29.98 14.29
CA CYS A 36 21.57 -31.01 13.46
C CYS A 36 22.96 -30.56 12.97
N ASP A 37 23.88 -31.50 12.75
CA ASP A 37 25.18 -31.19 12.14
C ASP A 37 25.18 -31.28 10.61
N ILE A 38 24.33 -32.13 10.03
CA ILE A 38 24.27 -32.44 8.59
C ILE A 38 22.81 -32.74 8.22
N VAL A 39 22.35 -32.20 7.09
CA VAL A 39 21.04 -32.52 6.50
C VAL A 39 21.20 -33.47 5.32
N LEU A 40 20.42 -34.55 5.30
CA LEU A 40 20.27 -35.42 4.13
C LEU A 40 18.97 -35.08 3.39
N ALA A 41 19.05 -34.85 2.09
CA ALA A 41 17.92 -34.58 1.21
C ALA A 41 17.82 -35.62 0.07
N PRO A 42 17.52 -36.89 0.38
CA PRO A 42 17.37 -37.93 -0.63
C PRO A 42 16.05 -37.78 -1.40
N LEU A 43 16.11 -38.03 -2.71
CA LEU A 43 14.99 -38.08 -3.64
C LEU A 43 15.18 -39.22 -4.65
N VAL A 44 14.13 -39.96 -4.95
CA VAL A 44 14.12 -40.94 -6.05
C VAL A 44 13.94 -40.21 -7.38
N ASP A 45 14.64 -40.62 -8.42
CA ASP A 45 14.54 -39.99 -9.74
C ASP A 45 13.20 -40.27 -10.44
N THR A 46 12.27 -39.33 -10.32
CA THR A 46 10.93 -39.38 -10.91
C THR A 46 10.51 -37.97 -11.32
N ILE A 47 9.57 -37.86 -12.25
CA ILE A 47 8.98 -36.55 -12.64
C ILE A 47 8.43 -35.80 -11.42
N PHE A 48 7.76 -36.52 -10.51
CA PHE A 48 7.23 -35.96 -9.28
C PHE A 48 8.31 -35.33 -8.39
N ASN A 49 9.43 -36.03 -8.17
CA ASN A 49 10.51 -35.50 -7.33
C ASN A 49 11.36 -34.44 -8.04
N ARG A 50 11.52 -34.53 -9.37
CA ARG A 50 12.18 -33.48 -10.17
C ARG A 50 11.44 -32.15 -10.12
N ALA A 51 10.12 -32.18 -9.93
CA ALA A 51 9.27 -30.99 -9.82
C ALA A 51 9.29 -30.34 -8.41
N LYS A 52 10.00 -30.91 -7.43
CA LYS A 52 10.14 -30.31 -6.10
C LYS A 52 11.12 -29.13 -6.12
N SER A 53 10.96 -28.21 -5.17
CA SER A 53 11.90 -27.12 -4.95
C SER A 53 13.07 -27.52 -4.03
N GLU A 54 14.04 -26.64 -3.98
CA GLU A 54 15.26 -26.67 -3.20
C GLU A 54 15.07 -26.35 -1.70
N ASN A 55 13.83 -26.20 -1.21
CA ASN A 55 13.54 -25.64 0.12
C ASN A 55 14.33 -26.27 1.26
N LYS A 56 14.54 -27.61 1.27
CA LYS A 56 15.33 -28.26 2.34
C LYS A 56 16.76 -27.75 2.41
N TRP A 57 17.38 -27.50 1.25
CA TRP A 57 18.73 -26.94 1.18
C TRP A 57 18.72 -25.47 1.62
N VAL A 58 17.70 -24.69 1.21
CA VAL A 58 17.52 -23.29 1.62
C VAL A 58 17.37 -23.18 3.14
N GLU A 59 16.46 -23.97 3.72
CA GLU A 59 16.19 -23.98 5.17
C GLU A 59 17.44 -24.38 5.97
N ALA A 60 18.16 -25.43 5.55
CA ALA A 60 19.39 -25.87 6.19
C ALA A 60 20.50 -24.82 6.10
N ALA A 61 20.68 -24.20 4.93
CA ALA A 61 21.65 -23.14 4.72
C ALA A 61 21.35 -21.89 5.55
N LEU A 62 20.07 -21.52 5.74
CA LEU A 62 19.68 -20.38 6.60
C LEU A 62 20.16 -20.57 8.04
N VAL A 63 20.19 -21.80 8.55
CA VAL A 63 20.71 -22.14 9.88
C VAL A 63 22.14 -22.67 9.86
N LYS A 64 22.88 -22.48 8.75
CA LYS A 64 24.28 -22.87 8.57
C LYS A 64 24.54 -24.37 8.76
N ILE A 65 23.67 -25.22 8.25
CA ILE A 65 23.85 -26.67 8.23
C ILE A 65 24.06 -27.15 6.79
N PRO A 66 25.15 -27.89 6.49
CA PRO A 66 25.42 -28.35 5.14
C PRO A 66 24.48 -29.49 4.76
N THR A 67 24.17 -29.56 3.46
CA THR A 67 23.25 -30.55 2.90
C THR A 67 23.98 -31.51 1.97
N ILE A 68 23.69 -32.81 2.11
CA ILE A 68 23.96 -33.83 1.09
C ILE A 68 22.63 -34.14 0.41
N ALA A 69 22.53 -33.93 -0.89
CA ALA A 69 21.28 -34.05 -1.64
C ALA A 69 21.43 -34.95 -2.86
N SER A 70 20.32 -35.55 -3.29
CA SER A 70 20.26 -36.22 -4.58
C SER A 70 20.51 -35.23 -5.72
N ASN A 71 21.32 -35.63 -6.70
CA ASN A 71 21.60 -34.87 -7.92
C ASN A 71 20.40 -34.87 -8.89
N ILE A 72 19.28 -34.28 -8.47
CA ILE A 72 17.99 -34.33 -9.17
C ILE A 72 17.27 -32.98 -9.04
N GLY A 73 16.65 -32.53 -10.14
CA GLY A 73 15.72 -31.40 -10.16
C GLY A 73 16.33 -30.13 -9.56
N ALA A 74 15.56 -29.43 -8.72
CA ALA A 74 15.98 -28.18 -8.11
C ALA A 74 17.30 -28.29 -7.31
N PHE A 75 17.63 -29.44 -6.71
CA PHE A 75 18.92 -29.60 -6.03
C PHE A 75 20.09 -29.57 -7.03
N ALA A 76 19.97 -30.29 -8.15
CA ALA A 76 20.99 -30.27 -9.20
C ALA A 76 21.14 -28.89 -9.85
N GLU A 77 20.04 -28.14 -9.95
CA GLU A 77 20.01 -26.80 -10.54
C GLU A 77 20.58 -25.71 -9.62
N LYS A 78 20.42 -25.85 -8.31
CA LYS A 78 20.72 -24.78 -7.33
C LYS A 78 21.96 -25.03 -6.48
N ILE A 79 22.28 -26.29 -6.18
CA ILE A 79 23.45 -26.62 -5.33
C ILE A 79 24.69 -26.67 -6.21
N GLN A 80 25.71 -25.90 -5.82
CA GLN A 80 27.04 -25.98 -6.42
C GLN A 80 27.81 -27.09 -5.70
N ASN A 81 28.01 -28.21 -6.40
CA ASN A 81 28.55 -29.43 -5.80
C ASN A 81 29.93 -29.19 -5.17
N ASN A 82 30.11 -29.63 -3.93
CA ASN A 82 31.28 -29.43 -3.07
C ASN A 82 31.60 -27.96 -2.72
N GLU A 83 30.68 -27.04 -2.99
CA GLU A 83 30.83 -25.62 -2.63
C GLU A 83 29.71 -25.15 -1.71
N THR A 84 28.45 -25.38 -2.07
CA THR A 84 27.27 -25.00 -1.27
C THR A 84 26.46 -26.21 -0.79
N GLY A 85 26.96 -27.42 -1.05
CA GLY A 85 26.37 -28.70 -0.64
C GLY A 85 27.04 -29.83 -1.42
N ILE A 86 26.72 -31.09 -1.09
CA ILE A 86 27.23 -32.25 -1.82
C ILE A 86 26.07 -32.89 -2.59
N LEU A 87 26.25 -33.07 -3.90
CA LEU A 87 25.32 -33.76 -4.78
C LEU A 87 25.80 -35.20 -5.05
N VAL A 88 24.88 -36.15 -4.92
CA VAL A 88 25.15 -37.59 -5.16
C VAL A 88 24.12 -38.20 -6.11
N ASN A 89 24.54 -39.15 -6.95
CA ASN A 89 23.72 -39.74 -8.01
C ASN A 89 22.82 -40.90 -7.55
N ASN A 90 22.35 -40.85 -6.29
CA ASN A 90 21.54 -41.92 -5.67
C ASN A 90 22.20 -43.31 -5.65
N ILE A 91 23.52 -43.33 -5.46
CA ILE A 91 24.28 -44.57 -5.27
C ILE A 91 24.66 -44.64 -3.79
N ASP A 92 24.35 -45.75 -3.11
CA ASP A 92 24.58 -45.90 -1.66
C ASP A 92 26.04 -45.62 -1.25
N ALA A 93 27.00 -46.06 -2.07
CA ALA A 93 28.42 -45.80 -1.84
C ALA A 93 28.76 -44.30 -1.90
N GLU A 94 28.10 -43.51 -2.75
CA GLU A 94 28.30 -42.06 -2.82
C GLU A 94 27.70 -41.35 -1.61
N TRP A 95 26.49 -41.75 -1.20
CA TRP A 95 25.87 -41.26 0.04
C TRP A 95 26.75 -41.50 1.25
N PHE A 96 27.25 -42.73 1.40
CA PHE A 96 28.13 -43.09 2.50
C PHE A 96 29.42 -42.27 2.48
N LYS A 97 30.09 -42.19 1.32
CA LYS A 97 31.34 -41.42 1.17
C LYS A 97 31.16 -39.94 1.50
N ALA A 98 30.07 -39.33 1.04
CA ALA A 98 29.76 -37.93 1.31
C ALA A 98 29.49 -37.69 2.80
N LEU A 99 28.73 -38.59 3.44
CA LEU A 99 28.41 -38.49 4.86
C LEU A 99 29.67 -38.71 5.72
N ASP A 100 30.46 -39.73 5.43
CA ASP A 100 31.72 -40.04 6.13
C ASP A 100 32.71 -38.86 6.08
N LEU A 101 32.83 -38.24 4.90
CA LEU A 101 33.63 -37.03 4.70
C LEU A 101 33.17 -35.88 5.61
N LEU A 102 31.87 -35.56 5.63
CA LEU A 102 31.37 -34.46 6.47
C LEU A 102 31.36 -34.77 7.97
N VAL A 103 31.28 -36.05 8.35
CA VAL A 103 31.41 -36.48 9.75
C VAL A 103 32.86 -36.30 10.22
N SER A 104 33.82 -36.67 9.38
CA SER A 104 35.25 -36.68 9.72
C SER A 104 35.94 -35.31 9.56
N ASP A 105 35.45 -34.44 8.67
CA ASP A 105 36.01 -33.12 8.40
C ASP A 105 35.05 -32.00 8.83
N SER A 106 35.20 -31.55 10.08
CA SER A 106 34.42 -30.44 10.63
C SER A 106 34.73 -29.10 9.95
N VAL A 107 35.94 -28.91 9.41
CA VAL A 107 36.34 -27.68 8.72
C VAL A 107 35.61 -27.59 7.38
N LEU A 108 35.59 -28.68 6.62
CA LEU A 108 34.82 -28.76 5.39
C LEU A 108 33.32 -28.59 5.65
N ARG A 109 32.80 -29.23 6.71
CA ARG A 109 31.39 -29.09 7.12
C ARG A 109 31.01 -27.63 7.35
N GLY A 110 31.81 -26.90 8.12
CA GLY A 110 31.61 -25.46 8.34
C GLY A 110 31.74 -24.63 7.06
N LYS A 111 32.73 -24.93 6.22
CA LYS A 111 32.94 -24.21 4.95
C LYS A 111 31.73 -24.33 4.01
N LEU A 112 31.18 -25.53 3.83
CA LEU A 112 30.01 -25.73 2.97
C LEU A 112 28.77 -25.03 3.53
N ALA A 113 28.58 -25.09 4.85
CA ALA A 113 27.50 -24.40 5.54
C ALA A 113 27.56 -22.88 5.35
N ASP A 114 28.73 -22.27 5.57
CA ASP A 114 28.91 -20.83 5.42
C ASP A 114 28.71 -20.40 3.97
N LYS A 115 29.26 -21.15 3.00
CA LYS A 115 29.07 -20.87 1.57
C LYS A 115 27.61 -20.97 1.14
N ALA A 116 26.89 -21.99 1.58
CA ALA A 116 25.46 -22.12 1.33
C ALA A 116 24.68 -20.98 1.98
N HIS A 117 25.02 -20.60 3.21
CA HIS A 117 24.38 -19.50 3.92
C HIS A 117 24.58 -18.15 3.20
N GLU A 118 25.81 -17.86 2.77
CA GLU A 118 26.14 -16.66 1.98
C GLU A 118 25.27 -16.59 0.71
N GLU A 119 25.20 -17.69 -0.05
CA GLU A 119 24.40 -17.81 -1.27
C GLU A 119 22.90 -17.52 -0.99
N ILE A 120 22.34 -18.15 0.05
CA ILE A 120 20.91 -18.02 0.37
C ILE A 120 20.55 -16.64 0.89
N ILE A 121 21.37 -16.05 1.78
CA ILE A 121 21.09 -14.72 2.31
C ILE A 121 21.06 -13.68 1.19
N HIS A 122 21.96 -13.77 0.20
CA HIS A 122 22.02 -12.82 -0.90
C HIS A 122 20.97 -13.07 -1.99
N ASN A 123 20.68 -14.33 -2.33
CA ASN A 123 19.89 -14.66 -3.52
C ASN A 123 18.46 -15.12 -3.23
N TYR A 124 18.10 -15.37 -1.95
CA TYR A 124 16.80 -15.93 -1.57
C TYR A 124 16.11 -15.12 -0.46
N SER A 125 16.80 -14.18 0.19
CA SER A 125 16.15 -13.28 1.14
C SER A 125 15.42 -12.14 0.43
N THR A 126 14.28 -11.72 0.99
CA THR A 126 13.50 -10.58 0.47
C THR A 126 14.23 -9.24 0.63
N VAL A 127 15.28 -9.19 1.46
CA VAL A 127 16.11 -7.98 1.64
C VAL A 127 16.81 -7.60 0.33
N TYR A 128 17.36 -8.59 -0.38
CA TYR A 128 18.11 -8.36 -1.62
C TYR A 128 17.27 -8.63 -2.87
N THR A 129 16.33 -9.57 -2.82
CA THR A 129 15.52 -9.95 -3.98
C THR A 129 14.16 -9.25 -4.08
N GLY A 130 13.68 -8.65 -2.98
CA GLY A 130 12.33 -8.14 -2.87
C GLY A 130 12.00 -7.01 -3.85
N TYR A 131 13.00 -6.25 -4.31
CA TYR A 131 12.80 -5.19 -5.29
C TYR A 131 12.23 -5.73 -6.60
N ASN A 132 12.74 -6.86 -7.11
CA ASN A 132 12.32 -7.43 -8.39
C ASN A 132 10.87 -7.91 -8.33
N LEU A 133 10.50 -8.61 -7.25
CA LEU A 133 9.13 -9.03 -7.01
C LEU A 133 8.19 -7.82 -6.88
N ALA A 134 8.57 -6.82 -6.07
CA ALA A 134 7.76 -5.62 -5.90
C ALA A 134 7.63 -4.83 -7.22
N SER A 135 8.67 -4.81 -8.05
CA SER A 135 8.66 -4.19 -9.38
C SER A 135 7.72 -4.91 -10.34
N PHE A 136 7.80 -6.25 -10.38
CA PHE A 136 6.88 -7.09 -11.14
C PHE A 136 5.43 -6.84 -10.74
N ILE A 137 5.13 -6.86 -9.44
CA ILE A 137 3.78 -6.58 -8.94
C ILE A 137 3.33 -5.18 -9.37
N ARG A 138 4.13 -4.14 -9.13
CA ARG A 138 3.79 -2.75 -9.52
C ARG A 138 3.53 -2.58 -11.01
N LYS A 139 4.22 -3.34 -11.88
CA LYS A 139 4.01 -3.29 -13.33
C LYS A 139 2.62 -3.80 -13.76
N HIS A 140 2.01 -4.69 -12.98
CA HIS A 140 0.74 -5.33 -13.31
C HIS A 140 -0.45 -4.79 -12.48
N LEU A 141 -0.19 -3.97 -11.47
CA LEU A 141 -1.24 -3.28 -10.73
C LEU A 141 -1.73 -2.04 -11.48
N ALA A 142 -3.01 -1.70 -11.28
CA ALA A 142 -3.56 -0.44 -11.72
C ALA A 142 -2.77 0.75 -11.13
N ARG A 143 -2.72 1.86 -11.87
CA ARG A 143 -2.21 3.13 -11.31
C ARG A 143 -3.11 3.54 -10.16
N ASN A 144 -2.49 3.94 -9.06
CA ASN A 144 -3.24 4.28 -7.85
C ASN A 144 -3.30 5.79 -7.60
N ILE A 145 -4.32 6.24 -6.88
CA ILE A 145 -4.47 7.64 -6.49
C ILE A 145 -5.10 7.77 -5.11
N GLY A 146 -4.49 8.60 -4.27
CA GLY A 146 -4.96 8.92 -2.94
C GLY A 146 -5.58 10.32 -2.88
N PHE A 147 -6.85 10.44 -2.52
CA PHE A 147 -7.46 11.75 -2.22
C PHE A 147 -7.41 12.00 -0.71
N VAL A 148 -6.64 13.01 -0.28
CA VAL A 148 -6.56 13.42 1.12
C VAL A 148 -7.64 14.45 1.39
N LEU A 149 -8.65 14.03 2.16
CA LEU A 149 -9.84 14.81 2.48
C LEU A 149 -9.74 15.37 3.90
N PRO A 150 -10.15 16.62 4.17
CA PRO A 150 -10.17 17.17 5.52
C PRO A 150 -11.15 16.42 6.43
N SER A 151 -12.25 15.92 5.87
CA SER A 151 -13.16 14.93 6.43
C SER A 151 -13.85 14.16 5.30
N THR A 152 -14.46 13.01 5.61
CA THR A 152 -15.37 12.32 4.68
C THR A 152 -16.83 12.80 4.81
N ASP A 153 -17.08 13.85 5.59
CA ASP A 153 -18.40 14.45 5.68
C ASP A 153 -18.75 15.11 4.33
N ILE A 154 -19.84 14.63 3.73
CA ILE A 154 -20.26 15.06 2.39
C ILE A 154 -20.72 16.53 2.48
N SER A 155 -19.83 17.42 2.06
CA SER A 155 -20.03 18.86 1.93
C SER A 155 -19.56 19.33 0.54
N GLY A 156 -19.78 20.61 0.22
CA GLY A 156 -19.59 21.15 -1.14
C GLY A 156 -18.24 20.82 -1.79
N GLY A 157 -17.10 21.04 -1.12
CA GLY A 157 -15.79 20.74 -1.69
C GLY A 157 -15.42 19.25 -1.66
N VAL A 158 -15.91 18.51 -0.66
CA VAL A 158 -15.64 17.07 -0.51
C VAL A 158 -16.39 16.26 -1.58
N ILE A 159 -17.65 16.60 -1.89
CA ILE A 159 -18.43 15.89 -2.89
C ILE A 159 -17.82 16.01 -4.30
N VAL A 160 -17.21 17.16 -4.61
CA VAL A 160 -16.50 17.37 -5.88
C VAL A 160 -15.30 16.43 -5.98
N ALA A 161 -14.45 16.38 -4.95
CA ALA A 161 -13.32 15.46 -4.91
C ALA A 161 -13.76 13.98 -5.02
N LEU A 162 -14.87 13.61 -4.35
CA LEU A 162 -15.45 12.26 -4.44
C LEU A 162 -15.96 11.92 -5.85
N LYS A 163 -16.56 12.89 -6.58
CA LYS A 163 -16.97 12.68 -7.98
C LYS A 163 -15.77 12.40 -8.88
N HIS A 164 -14.68 13.17 -8.75
CA HIS A 164 -13.45 12.90 -9.49
C HIS A 164 -12.85 11.52 -9.14
N ALA A 165 -12.86 11.17 -7.85
CA ALA A 165 -12.46 9.87 -7.37
C ALA A 165 -13.29 8.74 -8.02
N ASP A 166 -14.61 8.92 -8.13
CA ASP A 166 -15.50 7.92 -8.73
C ASP A 166 -15.27 7.75 -10.24
N VAL A 167 -15.08 8.87 -10.96
CA VAL A 167 -14.74 8.84 -12.39
C VAL A 167 -13.45 8.05 -12.60
N LEU A 168 -12.39 8.35 -11.86
CA LEU A 168 -11.11 7.64 -11.99
C LEU A 168 -11.24 6.14 -11.68
N ARG A 169 -11.98 5.80 -10.62
CA ARG A 169 -12.25 4.42 -10.23
C ARG A 169 -12.97 3.64 -11.34
N ARG A 170 -14.02 4.22 -11.94
CA ARG A 170 -14.76 3.62 -13.06
C ARG A 170 -13.89 3.42 -14.30
N HIS A 171 -12.81 4.18 -14.44
CA HIS A 171 -11.82 4.05 -15.52
C HIS A 171 -10.59 3.21 -15.11
N GLY A 172 -10.71 2.38 -14.08
CA GLY A 172 -9.72 1.36 -13.73
C GLY A 172 -8.55 1.85 -12.86
N TRP A 173 -8.64 3.04 -12.27
CA TRP A 173 -7.67 3.47 -11.25
C TRP A 173 -7.97 2.82 -9.90
N ASP A 174 -6.92 2.50 -9.14
CA ASP A 174 -7.04 2.11 -7.74
C ASP A 174 -7.15 3.37 -6.87
N VAL A 175 -8.36 3.66 -6.39
CA VAL A 175 -8.66 4.91 -5.68
C VAL A 175 -8.80 4.66 -4.18
N THR A 176 -7.98 5.36 -3.41
CA THR A 176 -8.06 5.39 -1.94
C THR A 176 -8.43 6.77 -1.44
N LEU A 177 -9.43 6.85 -0.58
CA LEU A 177 -9.79 8.06 0.15
C LEU A 177 -9.06 8.06 1.49
N ILE A 178 -8.40 9.16 1.81
CA ILE A 178 -7.60 9.32 3.01
C ILE A 178 -8.27 10.38 3.86
N ASP A 179 -8.89 9.93 4.95
CA ASP A 179 -9.55 10.82 5.90
C ASP A 179 -8.55 11.44 6.87
N ALA A 180 -8.39 12.76 6.77
CA ALA A 180 -7.50 13.55 7.59
C ALA A 180 -8.18 14.17 8.83
N VAL A 181 -9.43 13.82 9.18
CA VAL A 181 -10.05 14.38 10.40
C VAL A 181 -9.16 14.12 11.62
N SER A 182 -8.89 15.18 12.37
CA SER A 182 -8.14 15.09 13.63
C SER A 182 -8.96 14.38 14.73
N LYS A 183 -8.27 13.71 15.67
CA LYS A 183 -8.92 13.09 16.85
C LYS A 183 -9.74 14.10 17.66
N HIS A 184 -9.31 15.36 17.69
CA HIS A 184 -9.99 16.43 18.42
C HIS A 184 -11.30 16.83 17.71
N ALA A 185 -11.26 17.03 16.39
CA ALA A 185 -12.45 17.34 15.60
C ALA A 185 -13.51 16.22 15.68
N LEU A 186 -13.10 14.94 15.70
CA LEU A 186 -14.02 13.81 15.89
C LEU A 186 -14.73 13.81 17.24
N LYS A 187 -14.06 14.24 18.32
CA LYS A 187 -14.69 14.33 19.66
C LYS A 187 -15.79 15.40 19.68
N ILE A 188 -15.63 16.47 18.90
CA ILE A 188 -16.61 17.54 18.75
C ILE A 188 -17.76 17.07 17.84
N ALA A 189 -17.44 16.47 16.69
CA ALA A 189 -18.42 16.01 15.70
C ALA A 189 -19.39 14.93 16.20
N LYS A 190 -18.94 14.04 17.10
CA LYS A 190 -19.80 13.01 17.75
C LYS A 190 -21.02 13.57 18.49
N LYS A 191 -21.08 14.87 18.78
CA LYS A 191 -22.22 15.53 19.43
C LYS A 191 -23.23 16.15 18.45
N THR A 192 -22.91 16.25 17.16
CA THR A 192 -23.66 17.15 16.26
C THR A 192 -23.94 16.59 14.86
N TYR A 193 -23.30 15.50 14.41
CA TYR A 193 -23.51 14.97 13.05
C TYR A 193 -23.36 13.44 12.93
N SER A 194 -24.08 12.86 11.97
CA SER A 194 -23.96 11.44 11.55
C SER A 194 -22.85 11.28 10.50
N TYR A 195 -21.63 11.07 10.98
CA TYR A 195 -20.47 10.78 10.13
C TYR A 195 -20.73 9.49 9.31
N ARG A 196 -20.69 9.59 7.98
CA ARG A 196 -20.84 8.42 7.10
C ARG A 196 -19.48 7.76 6.89
N TYR A 197 -19.24 6.65 7.57
CA TYR A 197 -18.03 5.84 7.39
C TYR A 197 -18.01 5.05 6.08
N GLU A 198 -19.15 4.92 5.41
CA GLU A 198 -19.31 4.06 4.24
C GLU A 198 -19.57 4.89 2.99
N LEU A 199 -18.57 4.90 2.10
CA LEU A 199 -18.68 5.33 0.72
C LEU A 199 -18.56 4.06 -0.14
N PRO A 200 -19.69 3.43 -0.52
CA PRO A 200 -19.69 2.16 -1.22
C PRO A 200 -18.79 2.20 -2.47
N GLY A 201 -17.84 1.27 -2.55
CA GLY A 201 -16.89 1.16 -3.66
C GLY A 201 -15.56 1.89 -3.48
N PHE A 202 -15.33 2.59 -2.36
CA PHE A 202 -14.03 3.20 -2.06
C PHE A 202 -13.32 2.54 -0.89
N ASN A 203 -11.99 2.43 -1.01
CA ASN A 203 -11.12 2.14 0.13
C ASN A 203 -10.92 3.43 0.94
N VAL A 204 -11.33 3.44 2.22
CA VAL A 204 -11.19 4.62 3.09
C VAL A 204 -10.20 4.35 4.21
N VAL A 205 -9.17 5.20 4.34
CA VAL A 205 -8.14 5.11 5.37
C VAL A 205 -8.23 6.31 6.32
N ALA A 206 -8.53 6.04 7.59
CA ALA A 206 -8.54 7.08 8.63
C ALA A 206 -7.12 7.34 9.18
N MET A 207 -6.52 8.48 8.83
CA MET A 207 -5.13 8.80 9.21
C MET A 207 -4.91 8.84 10.72
N HIS A 208 -5.92 9.24 11.50
CA HIS A 208 -5.81 9.34 12.96
C HIS A 208 -5.81 7.96 13.67
N LYS A 209 -6.20 6.88 12.97
CA LYS A 209 -6.17 5.49 13.48
C LYS A 209 -5.08 4.66 12.83
N THR A 210 -4.69 4.99 11.61
CA THR A 210 -3.84 4.14 10.78
C THR A 210 -2.55 4.84 10.41
N LYS A 211 -1.42 4.26 10.82
CA LYS A 211 -0.10 4.68 10.30
C LYS A 211 0.04 4.18 8.87
N MET A 212 -0.03 5.08 7.89
CA MET A 212 0.07 4.73 6.48
C MET A 212 1.54 4.70 6.05
N LYS A 213 2.00 3.54 5.57
CA LYS A 213 3.27 3.35 4.85
C LYS A 213 2.96 2.73 3.49
N ALA A 214 2.51 3.56 2.56
CA ALA A 214 2.04 3.12 1.25
C ALA A 214 2.74 3.90 0.12
N PHE A 215 2.83 3.28 -1.05
CA PHE A 215 3.23 3.95 -2.28
C PHE A 215 2.00 4.52 -2.99
N PHE A 216 2.07 5.79 -3.40
CA PHE A 216 1.06 6.37 -4.29
C PHE A 216 1.69 6.90 -5.59
N ASP A 217 1.13 6.51 -6.74
CA ASP A 217 1.45 7.14 -8.02
C ASP A 217 1.06 8.63 -7.99
N THR A 218 -0.11 8.93 -7.44
CA THR A 218 -0.59 10.30 -7.24
C THR A 218 -1.26 10.46 -5.88
N GLN A 219 -0.98 11.54 -5.16
CA GLN A 219 -1.84 12.01 -4.06
C GLN A 219 -2.35 13.42 -4.31
N VAL A 220 -3.59 13.66 -3.92
CA VAL A 220 -4.31 14.92 -4.12
C VAL A 220 -4.71 15.49 -2.77
N ALA A 221 -4.15 16.64 -2.40
CA ALA A 221 -4.67 17.48 -1.32
C ALA A 221 -5.94 18.20 -1.80
N THR A 222 -6.97 18.30 -0.95
CA THR A 222 -8.28 18.86 -1.32
C THR A 222 -8.72 20.06 -0.48
N LEU A 223 -7.93 20.40 0.53
CA LEU A 223 -8.02 21.61 1.36
C LEU A 223 -6.59 22.00 1.80
N TRP A 224 -6.33 23.27 2.07
CA TRP A 224 -5.04 23.81 2.48
C TRP A 224 -4.42 23.04 3.64
N SER A 225 -5.23 22.59 4.59
CA SER A 225 -4.76 21.83 5.77
C SER A 225 -4.27 20.42 5.42
N THR A 226 -4.70 19.87 4.28
CA THR A 226 -4.28 18.55 3.79
C THR A 226 -2.98 18.59 2.98
N VAL A 227 -2.55 19.77 2.53
CA VAL A 227 -1.32 19.96 1.75
C VAL A 227 -0.10 19.48 2.53
N GLU A 228 0.02 19.88 3.79
CA GLU A 228 1.12 19.44 4.66
C GLU A 228 1.14 17.93 4.91
N LEU A 229 -0.02 17.27 4.87
CA LEU A 229 -0.11 15.83 5.02
C LEU A 229 0.45 15.11 3.79
N VAL A 230 0.09 15.58 2.59
CA VAL A 230 0.63 15.06 1.31
C VAL A 230 2.14 15.29 1.21
N LYS A 231 2.65 16.43 1.70
CA LYS A 231 4.10 16.72 1.74
C LYS A 231 4.88 15.76 2.63
N LYS A 232 4.32 15.41 3.79
CA LYS A 232 4.96 14.52 4.77
C LYS A 232 4.98 13.05 4.35
N GLN A 233 4.17 12.64 3.37
CA GLN A 233 4.18 11.27 2.87
C GLN A 233 5.42 11.04 1.99
N PRO A 234 6.34 10.13 2.37
CA PRO A 234 7.63 9.99 1.67
C PRO A 234 7.50 9.31 0.31
N ASN A 235 6.59 8.33 0.17
CA ASN A 235 6.55 7.44 -0.99
C ASN A 235 5.42 7.81 -1.97
N VAL A 236 5.44 9.06 -2.45
CA VAL A 236 4.46 9.59 -3.41
C VAL A 236 5.19 10.11 -4.64
N ARG A 237 4.83 9.59 -5.82
CA ARG A 237 5.45 9.98 -7.10
C ARG A 237 4.95 11.34 -7.59
N ASN A 238 3.64 11.57 -7.59
CA ASN A 238 3.04 12.85 -7.98
C ASN A 238 2.22 13.44 -6.83
N ARG A 239 2.48 14.71 -6.49
CA ARG A 239 1.69 15.44 -5.49
C ARG A 239 0.89 16.54 -6.19
N LEU A 240 -0.42 16.51 -6.01
CA LEU A 240 -1.34 17.49 -6.53
C LEU A 240 -2.03 18.23 -5.38
N TYR A 241 -2.33 19.51 -5.59
CA TYR A 241 -3.24 20.27 -4.76
C TYR A 241 -4.42 20.73 -5.61
N PHE A 242 -5.60 20.21 -5.28
CA PHE A 242 -6.85 20.58 -5.91
C PHE A 242 -7.45 21.80 -5.22
N VAL A 243 -7.15 22.97 -5.77
CA VAL A 243 -7.61 24.27 -5.26
C VAL A 243 -9.02 24.54 -5.77
N GLN A 244 -9.98 24.58 -4.85
CA GLN A 244 -11.40 24.75 -5.18
C GLN A 244 -11.89 26.19 -4.97
N ASN A 245 -11.21 26.95 -4.11
CA ASN A 245 -11.53 28.34 -3.80
C ASN A 245 -10.28 29.08 -3.28
N PHE A 246 -10.40 30.39 -3.00
CA PHE A 246 -9.38 31.15 -2.29
C PHE A 246 -9.52 30.96 -0.78
N GLU A 247 -8.92 29.89 -0.27
CA GLU A 247 -9.10 29.37 1.09
C GLU A 247 -8.49 30.27 2.18
N THR A 248 -7.66 31.24 1.81
CA THR A 248 -7.19 32.29 2.73
C THR A 248 -8.36 33.06 3.32
N ASP A 249 -9.40 33.33 2.52
CA ASP A 249 -10.55 34.13 2.92
C ASP A 249 -11.67 33.32 3.60
N PHE A 250 -11.42 32.04 3.87
CA PHE A 250 -12.24 31.30 4.84
C PHE A 250 -12.05 31.82 6.28
N TYR A 251 -11.02 32.63 6.51
CA TYR A 251 -10.65 33.18 7.80
C TYR A 251 -10.66 34.70 7.74
N ILE A 252 -11.24 35.38 8.73
CA ILE A 252 -11.31 36.84 8.77
C ILE A 252 -9.88 37.43 8.91
N PRO A 253 -9.54 38.55 8.24
CA PRO A 253 -8.28 39.23 8.50
C PRO A 253 -8.04 39.48 9.99
N GLY A 254 -6.85 39.15 10.48
CA GLY A 254 -6.50 39.29 11.90
C GLY A 254 -6.76 38.05 12.77
N THR A 255 -7.37 36.96 12.24
CA THR A 255 -7.59 35.71 13.01
C THR A 255 -6.32 34.86 13.20
N GLY A 256 -5.14 35.36 12.83
CA GLY A 256 -3.85 34.72 13.11
C GLY A 256 -3.52 33.54 12.21
N GLU A 257 -2.88 32.52 12.80
CA GLU A 257 -2.16 31.43 12.13
C GLU A 257 -2.94 30.72 10.99
N PRO A 258 -4.22 30.34 11.13
CA PRO A 258 -4.93 29.61 10.07
C PRO A 258 -5.00 30.35 8.73
N ARG A 259 -5.19 31.67 8.75
CA ARG A 259 -5.22 32.51 7.53
C ARG A 259 -3.86 32.50 6.85
N PHE A 260 -2.78 32.62 7.62
CA PHE A 260 -1.42 32.60 7.10
C PHE A 260 -1.04 31.23 6.53
N LEU A 261 -1.39 30.14 7.21
CA LEU A 261 -1.13 28.78 6.72
C LEU A 261 -1.92 28.44 5.46
N ALA A 262 -3.19 28.87 5.38
CA ALA A 262 -3.99 28.72 4.17
C ALA A 262 -3.34 29.43 2.98
N ASN A 263 -2.88 30.66 3.17
CA ASN A 263 -2.18 31.42 2.12
C ASN A 263 -0.84 30.77 1.75
N ALA A 264 -0.05 30.36 2.74
CA ALA A 264 1.24 29.70 2.55
C ALA A 264 1.14 28.38 1.77
N SER A 265 -0.03 27.72 1.76
CA SER A 265 -0.26 26.50 0.98
C SER A 265 -0.14 26.73 -0.55
N TYR A 266 -0.30 27.97 -1.02
CA TYR A 266 -0.10 28.35 -2.42
C TYR A 266 1.37 28.67 -2.75
N CYS A 267 2.22 28.82 -1.74
CA CYS A 267 3.63 29.16 -1.87
C CYS A 267 4.55 27.93 -1.88
N ASP A 268 4.03 26.73 -2.19
CA ASP A 268 4.81 25.49 -2.10
C ASP A 268 6.06 25.53 -2.99
N GLN A 269 7.18 25.04 -2.45
CA GLN A 269 8.45 24.89 -3.17
C GLN A 269 8.91 23.42 -3.21
N SER A 270 8.10 22.48 -2.70
CA SER A 270 8.44 21.06 -2.60
C SER A 270 8.09 20.26 -3.86
N GLY A 271 7.50 20.91 -4.87
CA GLY A 271 7.16 20.32 -6.17
C GLY A 271 5.71 19.86 -6.27
N ILE A 272 4.80 20.39 -5.44
CA ILE A 272 3.36 20.17 -5.62
C ILE A 272 2.89 20.86 -6.89
N ARG A 273 2.12 20.13 -7.70
CA ARG A 273 1.44 20.69 -8.87
C ARG A 273 0.01 21.08 -8.49
N TYR A 274 -0.49 22.15 -9.11
CA TYR A 274 -1.79 22.70 -8.79
C TYR A 274 -2.80 22.27 -9.87
N ILE A 275 -3.98 21.88 -9.44
CA ILE A 275 -5.14 21.67 -10.31
C ILE A 275 -6.30 22.47 -9.72
N THR A 276 -7.21 22.96 -10.56
CA THR A 276 -8.34 23.74 -10.09
C THR A 276 -9.55 23.63 -11.00
N MET A 277 -10.72 23.76 -10.41
CA MET A 277 -12.01 23.78 -11.12
C MET A 277 -12.48 25.17 -11.53
N SER A 278 -11.69 26.20 -11.22
CA SER A 278 -12.05 27.59 -11.43
C SER A 278 -10.98 28.28 -12.26
N LEU A 279 -11.36 28.79 -13.43
CA LEU A 279 -10.47 29.62 -14.26
C LEU A 279 -10.02 30.89 -13.52
N TRP A 280 -10.86 31.37 -12.59
CA TRP A 280 -10.49 32.46 -11.69
C TRP A 280 -9.37 32.03 -10.73
N CYS A 281 -9.47 30.82 -10.16
CA CYS A 281 -8.39 30.25 -9.35
C CYS A 281 -7.10 30.02 -10.14
N GLN A 282 -7.22 29.51 -11.36
CA GLN A 282 -6.09 29.33 -12.26
C GLN A 282 -5.38 30.67 -12.52
N LYS A 283 -6.15 31.74 -12.76
CA LYS A 283 -5.61 33.08 -12.99
C LYS A 283 -4.87 33.62 -11.77
N TRP A 284 -5.47 33.65 -10.57
CA TRP A 284 -4.79 34.25 -9.42
C TRP A 284 -3.63 33.38 -8.91
N LEU A 285 -3.69 32.05 -9.04
CA LEU A 285 -2.54 31.18 -8.73
C LEU A 285 -1.33 31.58 -9.58
N LYS A 286 -1.56 31.88 -10.86
CA LYS A 286 -0.52 32.34 -11.80
C LYS A 286 -0.07 33.77 -11.52
N ASP A 287 -1.01 34.70 -11.43
CA ASP A 287 -0.71 36.14 -11.36
C ASP A 287 -0.09 36.53 -10.01
N VAL A 288 -0.54 35.93 -8.91
CA VAL A 288 -0.15 36.30 -7.54
C VAL A 288 0.91 35.36 -6.96
N PHE A 289 0.76 34.05 -7.15
CA PHE A 289 1.66 33.05 -6.54
C PHE A 289 2.65 32.44 -7.55
N HIS A 290 2.57 32.84 -8.82
CA HIS A 290 3.40 32.31 -9.91
C HIS A 290 3.34 30.78 -10.01
N LYS A 291 2.15 30.22 -9.75
CA LYS A 291 1.86 28.79 -9.86
C LYS A 291 1.00 28.52 -11.09
N GLU A 292 1.58 27.79 -12.04
CA GLU A 292 0.79 27.20 -13.12
C GLU A 292 -0.13 26.10 -12.57
N SER A 293 -1.34 26.01 -13.12
CA SER A 293 -2.31 25.00 -12.73
C SER A 293 -3.13 24.50 -13.91
N GLU A 294 -3.56 23.24 -13.86
CA GLU A 294 -4.45 22.67 -14.86
C GLU A 294 -5.92 22.83 -14.45
N TYR A 295 -6.77 23.13 -15.44
CA TYR A 295 -8.21 23.23 -15.23
C TYR A 295 -8.87 21.86 -15.26
N VAL A 296 -9.69 21.55 -14.26
CA VAL A 296 -10.44 20.30 -14.15
C VAL A 296 -11.92 20.63 -13.97
N SER A 297 -12.73 20.31 -14.98
CA SER A 297 -14.16 20.63 -14.97
C SER A 297 -14.95 19.77 -13.99
N ASN A 298 -16.00 20.34 -13.41
CA ASN A 298 -17.00 19.58 -12.67
C ASN A 298 -17.83 18.72 -13.62
N GLY A 299 -18.10 17.49 -13.18
CA GLY A 299 -19.13 16.63 -13.78
C GLY A 299 -20.51 16.87 -13.15
N ILE A 300 -21.53 16.94 -13.99
CA ILE A 300 -22.94 16.90 -13.59
C ILE A 300 -23.61 15.66 -14.21
N ASP A 301 -24.47 15.01 -13.44
CA ASP A 301 -25.24 13.87 -13.92
C ASP A 301 -26.49 14.38 -14.63
N LEU A 302 -26.50 14.33 -15.96
CA LEU A 302 -27.59 14.88 -16.77
C LEU A 302 -28.92 14.14 -16.56
N GLU A 303 -28.90 12.88 -16.09
CA GLU A 303 -30.12 12.12 -15.81
C GLU A 303 -30.93 12.74 -14.65
N LEU A 304 -30.25 13.43 -13.73
CA LEU A 304 -30.88 14.16 -12.63
C LEU A 304 -31.47 15.52 -13.04
N TYR A 305 -31.16 16.00 -14.25
CA TYR A 305 -31.60 17.31 -14.76
C TYR A 305 -32.39 17.15 -16.07
N PRO A 306 -33.48 16.38 -16.09
CA PRO A 306 -34.30 16.26 -17.29
C PRO A 306 -34.95 17.60 -17.62
N TYR A 307 -34.97 17.93 -18.92
CA TYR A 307 -35.75 19.06 -19.40
C TYR A 307 -37.23 18.87 -19.03
N ARG A 308 -37.87 19.95 -18.60
CA ARG A 308 -39.32 20.00 -18.39
C ARG A 308 -39.88 21.17 -19.18
N GLU A 309 -40.84 20.88 -20.05
CA GLU A 309 -41.60 21.92 -20.74
C GLU A 309 -42.29 22.82 -19.71
N ARG A 310 -42.24 24.13 -19.93
CA ARG A 310 -42.72 25.12 -18.96
C ARG A 310 -43.96 25.80 -19.50
N ASP A 311 -45.03 25.70 -18.72
CA ASP A 311 -46.22 26.53 -18.85
C ASP A 311 -46.06 27.78 -17.97
N PHE A 312 -46.16 28.96 -18.58
CA PHE A 312 -46.02 30.26 -17.93
C PHE A 312 -47.38 30.96 -17.71
N THR A 313 -48.51 30.26 -17.85
CA THR A 313 -49.85 30.84 -17.62
C THR A 313 -50.14 31.19 -16.15
N GLY A 314 -49.33 30.68 -15.21
CA GLY A 314 -49.44 30.95 -13.77
C GLY A 314 -48.44 31.96 -13.21
N LYS A 315 -48.32 32.03 -11.87
CA LYS A 315 -47.32 32.88 -11.20
C LYS A 315 -45.90 32.46 -11.58
N ILE A 316 -45.05 33.44 -11.85
CA ILE A 316 -43.62 33.22 -12.08
C ILE A 316 -42.96 32.72 -10.79
N LYS A 317 -42.17 31.65 -10.89
CA LYS A 317 -41.40 31.08 -9.77
C LYS A 317 -39.95 31.52 -9.86
N ILE A 318 -39.44 32.15 -8.80
CA ILE A 318 -38.04 32.58 -8.67
C ILE A 318 -37.35 31.65 -7.67
N LEU A 319 -36.19 31.10 -8.03
CA LEU A 319 -35.37 30.29 -7.14
C LEU A 319 -34.29 31.17 -6.52
N ILE A 320 -34.24 31.23 -5.19
CA ILE A 320 -33.11 31.75 -4.42
C ILE A 320 -32.46 30.55 -3.72
N GLU A 321 -31.22 30.23 -4.08
CA GLU A 321 -30.47 29.12 -3.51
C GLU A 321 -29.25 29.65 -2.75
N GLY A 322 -29.20 29.40 -1.44
CA GLY A 322 -28.11 29.84 -0.58
C GLY A 322 -28.42 29.59 0.88
N ASP A 323 -27.39 29.39 1.69
CA ASP A 323 -27.53 29.42 3.15
C ASP A 323 -27.47 30.88 3.59
N SER A 324 -28.52 31.38 4.24
CA SER A 324 -28.57 32.76 4.73
C SER A 324 -27.57 33.03 5.86
N LYS A 325 -27.07 31.98 6.53
CA LYS A 325 -26.01 32.13 7.54
C LYS A 325 -24.62 32.30 6.93
N SER A 326 -24.47 32.07 5.63
CA SER A 326 -23.20 32.23 4.92
C SER A 326 -23.13 33.63 4.31
N GLU A 327 -22.44 34.55 4.97
CA GLU A 327 -22.33 35.97 4.57
C GLU A 327 -21.83 36.15 3.12
N TYR A 328 -20.99 35.25 2.62
CA TYR A 328 -20.44 35.31 1.26
C TYR A 328 -21.41 34.83 0.15
N LYS A 329 -22.62 34.36 0.49
CA LYS A 329 -23.63 33.93 -0.49
C LYS A 329 -24.61 35.03 -0.89
N ASN A 330 -24.61 36.18 -0.20
CA ASN A 330 -25.53 37.31 -0.40
C ASN A 330 -27.02 36.90 -0.50
N THR A 331 -27.41 35.79 0.15
CA THR A 331 -28.79 35.26 0.08
C THR A 331 -29.81 36.31 0.56
N ASP A 332 -29.48 37.07 1.60
CA ASP A 332 -30.33 38.14 2.15
C ASP A 332 -30.51 39.33 1.19
N GLU A 333 -29.52 39.61 0.35
CA GLU A 333 -29.66 40.60 -0.72
C GLU A 333 -30.64 40.13 -1.78
N ALA A 334 -30.55 38.86 -2.19
CA ALA A 334 -31.48 38.28 -3.17
C ALA A 334 -32.93 38.35 -2.67
N PHE A 335 -33.17 38.06 -1.38
CA PHE A 335 -34.50 38.23 -0.77
C PHE A 335 -34.97 39.68 -0.79
N ARG A 336 -34.12 40.64 -0.38
CA ARG A 336 -34.46 42.08 -0.43
C ARG A 336 -34.80 42.56 -1.85
N ILE A 337 -34.14 42.02 -2.87
CA ILE A 337 -34.45 42.36 -4.27
C ILE A 337 -35.80 41.78 -4.69
N VAL A 338 -36.09 40.53 -4.34
CA VAL A 338 -37.35 39.88 -4.69
C VAL A 338 -38.54 40.53 -3.97
N GLU A 339 -38.38 40.98 -2.71
CA GLU A 339 -39.41 41.73 -1.98
C GLU A 339 -39.82 43.04 -2.70
N ARG A 340 -38.92 43.66 -3.47
CA ARG A 340 -39.24 44.86 -4.26
C ARG A 340 -40.12 44.57 -5.48
N LEU A 341 -40.37 43.30 -5.81
CA LEU A 341 -41.28 42.91 -6.87
C LEU A 341 -42.74 42.83 -6.39
N ASP A 342 -42.98 42.87 -5.07
CA ASP A 342 -44.31 42.88 -4.44
C ASP A 342 -44.87 44.31 -4.25
N SER A 343 -44.14 45.34 -4.69
CA SER A 343 -44.58 46.75 -4.76
C SER A 343 -44.95 47.14 -6.18
#